data_AF-A0A5R9IIP3-F1
#
_entry.id   AF-A0A5R9IIP3-F1
#
_cell.length_a   1.000
_cell.length_b   1.000
_cell.length_c   1.000
_cell.angle_alpha   90.00
_cell.angle_beta   90.00
_cell.angle_gamma   90.00
#
_symmetry.space_group_name_H-M   'P 1'
#
loop_
_entity.id
_entity.type
_entity.pdbx_description
1 polymer ?
#
loop_
_entity_poly.entity_id
_entity_poly.type
_entity_poly.pdbx_seq_one_letter_code
_entity_poly.pdbx_strand_id
1 'polypeptide(L)'
;MSFTKSLFLAIIATLLLTYLFGNTMFAWLGMDIVIDDQAVEPIEAIAIAALIGVIFFIVGLTLFISVFGTLILVLLAALTGLAVVGLSVFWPILLFGFVIWLLCREPTTE
;
A
#
# COMPACT_ATOMS: atom_id res chain seq x y z
N MET A 1 -12.50 -38.88 7.03
CA MET A 1 -11.99 -38.22 8.25
C MET A 1 -12.87 -37.02 8.55
N SER A 2 -13.30 -36.81 9.79
CA SER A 2 -14.05 -35.59 10.13
C SER A 2 -13.12 -34.37 10.00
N PHE A 3 -13.61 -33.29 9.39
CA PHE A 3 -12.90 -32.02 9.21
C PHE A 3 -12.24 -31.52 10.51
N THR A 4 -12.87 -31.72 11.66
CA THR A 4 -12.33 -31.37 12.98
C THR A 4 -11.02 -32.12 13.30
N LYS A 5 -10.92 -33.39 12.91
CA LYS A 5 -9.71 -34.21 13.16
C LYS A 5 -8.55 -33.73 12.29
N SER A 6 -8.80 -33.36 11.03
CA SER A 6 -7.75 -32.80 10.17
C SER A 6 -7.33 -31.41 10.63
N LEU A 7 -8.26 -30.58 11.12
CA LEU A 7 -7.96 -29.25 11.65
C LEU A 7 -7.02 -29.33 12.86
N PHE A 8 -7.34 -30.18 13.85
CA PHE A 8 -6.47 -30.37 15.02
C PHE A 8 -5.09 -30.90 14.64
N LEU A 9 -5.02 -31.87 13.73
CA LEU A 9 -3.75 -32.42 13.26
C LEU A 9 -2.90 -31.36 12.54
N ALA A 10 -3.54 -30.52 11.72
CA ALA A 10 -2.88 -29.43 11.02
C ALA A 10 -2.31 -28.39 11.99
N ILE A 11 -3.10 -27.94 12.98
CA ILE A 11 -2.64 -26.98 13.99
C ILE A 11 -1.42 -27.53 14.75
N ILE A 12 -1.49 -28.77 15.23
CA ILE A 12 -0.38 -29.42 15.94
C ILE A 12 0.85 -29.53 15.05
N ALA A 13 0.67 -29.96 13.79
CA ALA A 13 1.77 -30.05 12.83
C ALA A 13 2.42 -28.69 12.59
N THR A 14 1.64 -27.62 12.46
CA THR A 14 2.19 -26.26 12.25
C THR A 14 2.92 -25.73 13.48
N LEU A 15 2.43 -25.98 14.70
CA LEU A 15 3.12 -25.58 15.93
C LEU A 15 4.43 -26.34 16.11
N LEU A 16 4.41 -27.66 15.89
CA LEU A 16 5.59 -28.50 15.96
C LEU A 16 6.63 -28.10 14.91
N LEU A 17 6.20 -27.83 13.68
CA LEU A 17 7.07 -27.37 12.61
C LEU A 17 7.65 -25.99 12.92
N THR A 18 6.86 -25.06 13.44
CA THR A 18 7.32 -23.72 13.85
C THR A 18 8.37 -23.81 14.95
N TYR A 19 8.18 -24.68 15.93
CA TYR A 19 9.15 -24.89 17.01
C TYR A 19 10.47 -25.51 16.50
N LEU A 20 10.40 -26.62 15.77
CA LEU A 20 11.58 -27.28 15.20
C LEU A 20 12.33 -26.36 14.23
N PHE A 21 11.59 -25.65 13.39
CA PHE A 21 12.16 -24.71 12.44
C PHE A 21 12.78 -23.51 13.16
N GLY A 22 12.09 -22.94 14.15
CA GLY A 22 12.61 -21.87 14.98
C GLY A 22 13.92 -22.26 15.64
N ASN A 23 13.95 -23.41 16.33
CA ASN A 23 15.15 -23.90 17.00
C ASN A 23 16.33 -24.16 16.04
N THR A 24 16.07 -24.73 14.87
CA THR A 24 17.13 -24.96 13.86
C THR A 24 17.64 -23.64 13.26
N MET A 25 16.77 -22.66 13.04
CA MET A 25 17.17 -21.33 12.56
C MET A 25 17.97 -20.56 13.62
N PHE A 26 17.54 -20.57 14.89
CA PHE A 26 18.27 -19.94 15.99
C PHE A 26 19.67 -20.54 16.16
N ALA A 27 19.77 -21.88 16.11
CA ALA A 27 21.05 -22.57 16.16
C ALA A 27 21.95 -22.26 14.95
N TRP A 28 21.38 -22.17 13.74
CA TRP A 28 22.15 -21.85 12.52
C TRP A 28 22.64 -20.40 12.50
N LEU A 29 21.84 -19.47 13.03
CA LEU A 29 22.17 -18.06 13.17
C LEU A 29 23.07 -17.76 14.38
N GLY A 30 23.32 -18.75 15.25
CA GLY A 30 24.06 -18.57 16.50
C GLY A 30 23.41 -17.55 17.44
N MET A 31 22.08 -17.40 17.36
CA MET A 31 21.31 -16.44 18.16
C MET A 31 20.49 -17.19 19.20
N ASP A 32 20.87 -17.04 20.47
CA ASP A 32 20.02 -17.41 21.61
C ASP A 32 19.33 -16.16 22.14
N ILE A 33 18.00 -16.14 22.10
CA ILE A 33 17.21 -15.04 22.68
C ILE A 33 17.05 -15.34 24.17
N VAL A 34 17.86 -14.66 24.99
CA VAL A 34 17.81 -14.74 26.46
C VAL A 34 17.13 -13.50 27.00
N ILE A 35 16.05 -13.69 27.77
CA ILE A 35 15.38 -12.63 28.52
C ILE A 35 15.44 -13.03 29.99
N ASP A 36 16.02 -12.15 30.83
CA ASP A 36 16.13 -12.34 32.29
C ASP A 36 16.79 -13.68 32.71
N ASP A 37 17.96 -13.97 32.12
CA ASP A 37 18.76 -15.19 32.36
C ASP A 37 18.06 -16.52 32.02
N GLN A 38 16.91 -16.49 31.32
CA GLN A 38 16.22 -17.68 30.83
C GLN A 38 16.18 -17.69 29.30
N ALA A 39 16.49 -18.85 28.70
CA ALA A 39 16.35 -19.06 27.27
C ALA A 39 14.85 -19.07 26.93
N VAL A 40 14.42 -18.10 26.12
CA VAL A 40 13.02 -17.98 25.71
C VAL A 40 12.71 -19.11 24.72
N GLU A 41 11.59 -19.80 24.92
CA GLU A 41 11.19 -20.83 23.96
C GLU A 41 10.96 -20.21 22.57
N PRO A 42 11.38 -20.87 21.48
CA PRO A 42 11.22 -20.37 20.12
C PRO A 42 9.79 -19.93 19.77
N ILE A 43 8.77 -20.59 20.34
CA ILE A 43 7.36 -20.25 20.11
C ILE A 43 7.00 -18.89 20.71
N GLU A 44 7.46 -18.58 21.92
CA GLU A 44 7.15 -17.31 22.59
C GLU A 44 7.83 -16.14 21.88
N ALA A 45 9.10 -16.32 21.50
CA ALA A 45 9.85 -15.34 20.74
C ALA A 45 9.18 -15.03 19.39
N ILE A 46 8.75 -16.07 18.65
CA ILE A 46 8.05 -15.91 17.37
C ILE A 46 6.68 -15.23 17.56
N ALA A 47 5.95 -15.54 18.63
CA ALA A 47 4.66 -14.92 18.91
C ALA A 47 4.79 -13.40 19.16
N ILE A 48 5.78 -12.98 19.94
CA ILE A 48 6.07 -11.57 20.18
C ILE A 48 6.53 -10.89 18.88
N ALA A 49 7.43 -11.54 18.14
CA ALA A 49 7.89 -11.04 16.84
C ALA A 49 6.75 -10.88 15.83
N ALA A 50 5.80 -11.81 15.80
CA ALA A 50 4.61 -11.72 14.95
C ALA A 50 3.74 -10.51 15.33
N LEU A 51 3.53 -10.26 16.63
CA LEU A 51 2.76 -9.11 17.12
C LEU A 51 3.43 -7.78 16.72
N ILE A 52 4.75 -7.67 16.91
CA ILE A 52 5.54 -6.52 16.45
C ILE A 52 5.45 -6.39 14.92
N GLY A 53 5.52 -7.51 14.20
CA GLY A 53 5.40 -7.57 12.74
C GLY A 53 4.06 -7.01 12.24
N VAL A 54 2.95 -7.27 12.93
CA VAL A 54 1.64 -6.69 12.58
C VAL A 54 1.65 -5.16 12.70
N ILE A 55 2.29 -4.61 13.74
CA ILE A 55 2.43 -3.16 13.90
C ILE A 55 3.22 -2.57 12.75
N PHE A 56 4.38 -3.16 12.41
CA PHE A 56 5.17 -2.74 11.26
C PHE A 56 4.41 -2.85 9.94
N PHE A 57 3.57 -3.87 9.78
CA PHE A 57 2.75 -4.03 8.58
C PHE A 57 1.72 -2.89 8.44
N ILE A 58 1.05 -2.51 9.52
CA ILE A 58 0.09 -1.38 9.51
C ILE A 58 0.81 -0.06 9.18
N VAL A 59 1.96 0.18 9.81
CA VAL A 59 2.77 1.37 9.53
C VAL A 59 3.25 1.36 8.07
N GLY A 60 3.74 0.20 7.60
CA GLY A 60 4.18 0.00 6.21
C GLY A 60 3.05 0.24 5.20
N LEU A 61 1.85 -0.26 5.46
CA LEU A 61 0.67 0.01 4.62
C LEU A 61 0.32 1.50 4.60
N THR A 62 0.35 2.16 5.76
CA THR A 62 0.10 3.60 5.86
C THR A 62 1.09 4.39 5.00
N LEU A 63 2.37 4.07 5.12
CA LEU A 63 3.42 4.71 4.32
C LEU A 63 3.27 4.40 2.83
N PHE A 64 2.98 3.15 2.48
CA PHE A 64 2.77 2.73 1.10
C PHE A 64 1.62 3.52 0.47
N ILE A 65 0.45 3.52 1.10
CA ILE A 65 -0.73 4.26 0.59
C ILE A 65 -0.42 5.76 0.51
N SER A 66 0.25 6.33 1.50
CA SER A 66 0.61 7.76 1.51
C SER A 66 1.57 8.14 0.38
N VAL A 67 2.65 7.39 0.20
CA VAL A 67 3.69 7.69 -0.81
C VAL A 67 3.13 7.50 -2.21
N PHE A 68 2.51 6.35 -2.48
CA PHE A 68 1.95 6.07 -3.80
C PHE A 68 0.76 6.98 -4.12
N GLY A 69 -0.11 7.26 -3.14
CA GLY A 69 -1.21 8.21 -3.31
C GLY A 69 -0.72 9.59 -3.69
N THR A 70 0.29 10.11 -2.97
CA THR A 70 0.86 11.43 -3.27
C THR A 70 1.53 11.46 -4.65
N LEU A 71 2.26 10.40 -5.02
CA LEU A 71 2.96 10.33 -6.30
C LEU A 71 1.99 10.41 -7.48
N ILE A 72 0.87 9.67 -7.41
CA ILE A 72 -0.18 9.71 -8.44
C ILE A 72 -0.83 11.09 -8.48
N LEU A 73 -1.13 11.70 -7.33
CA LEU A 73 -1.72 13.04 -7.25
C LEU A 73 -0.81 14.11 -7.86
N VAL A 74 0.50 14.06 -7.58
CA VAL A 74 1.48 14.99 -8.17
C VAL A 74 1.55 14.82 -9.68
N LEU A 75 1.56 13.59 -10.17
CA LEU A 75 1.58 13.32 -11.61
C LEU A 75 0.32 13.89 -12.29
N LEU A 76 -0.85 13.64 -11.70
CA LEU A 76 -2.12 14.12 -12.23
C LEU A 76 -2.24 15.65 -12.15
N ALA A 77 -1.77 16.25 -11.06
CA ALA A 77 -1.67 17.70 -10.91
C ALA A 77 -0.73 18.32 -11.96
N ALA A 78 0.41 17.69 -12.27
CA ALA A 78 1.32 18.16 -13.30
C ALA A 78 0.68 18.10 -14.70
N LEU A 79 0.03 16.98 -15.04
CA LEU A 79 -0.65 16.80 -16.32
C LEU A 79 -1.81 17.78 -16.49
N THR A 80 -2.66 17.91 -15.47
CA THR A 80 -3.78 18.86 -15.49
C THR A 80 -3.30 20.30 -15.52
N GLY A 81 -2.22 20.63 -14.80
CA GLY A 81 -1.57 21.93 -14.86
C GLY A 81 -1.09 22.26 -16.27
N LEU A 82 -0.41 21.33 -16.94
CA LEU A 82 0.02 21.49 -18.33
C LEU A 82 -1.17 21.70 -19.28
N ALA A 83 -2.23 20.93 -19.10
CA ALA A 83 -3.44 21.05 -19.92
C ALA A 83 -4.11 22.41 -19.75
N VAL A 84 -4.23 22.91 -18.51
CA VAL A 84 -4.80 24.23 -18.21
C VAL A 84 -3.94 25.34 -18.79
N VAL A 85 -2.61 25.26 -18.64
CA VAL A 85 -1.69 26.24 -19.25
C VAL A 85 -1.86 26.24 -20.77
N GLY A 86 -1.87 25.07 -21.41
CA GLY A 86 -2.12 24.97 -22.85
C GLY A 86 -3.45 25.60 -23.25
N LEU A 87 -4.54 25.25 -22.58
CA LEU A 87 -5.88 25.77 -22.86
C LEU A 87 -5.97 27.30 -22.65
N SER A 88 -5.28 27.83 -21.65
CA SER A 88 -5.26 29.27 -21.35
C SER A 88 -4.61 30.10 -22.46
N VAL A 89 -3.62 29.55 -23.17
CA VAL A 89 -2.96 30.23 -24.31
C VAL A 89 -3.89 30.31 -25.52
N PHE A 90 -4.73 29.30 -25.73
CA PHE A 90 -5.66 29.26 -26.88
C PHE A 90 -6.99 29.99 -26.61
N TRP A 91 -7.34 30.23 -25.36
CA TRP A 91 -8.60 30.90 -24.98
C TRP A 91 -8.86 32.24 -25.69
N PRO A 92 -7.87 33.15 -25.86
CA PRO A 92 -8.09 34.41 -26.58
C PRO A 92 -8.55 34.18 -28.03
N ILE A 93 -8.00 33.18 -28.71
CA ILE A 93 -8.33 32.89 -30.11
C ILE A 93 -9.77 32.39 -30.23
N LEU A 94 -10.20 31.51 -29.32
CA LEU A 94 -11.60 31.05 -29.25
C LEU A 94 -12.56 32.20 -28.95
N LEU A 95 -12.20 33.10 -28.03
CA LEU A 95 -12.98 34.30 -27.75
C LEU A 95 -13.09 35.23 -28.96
N PHE A 96 -11.98 35.54 -29.63
CA PHE A 96 -12.01 36.40 -30.81
C PHE A 96 -12.80 35.78 -31.96
N GLY A 97 -12.64 34.48 -32.22
CA GLY A 97 -13.43 33.76 -33.21
C GLY A 97 -14.92 33.78 -32.90
N PHE A 98 -15.30 33.61 -31.63
CA PHE A 98 -16.69 33.68 -31.18
C PHE A 98 -17.27 35.09 -31.32
N VAL A 99 -16.50 36.13 -30.97
CA VAL A 99 -16.93 37.53 -31.13
C VAL A 99 -17.14 37.87 -32.60
N ILE A 100 -16.21 37.47 -33.48
CA ILE A 100 -16.36 37.68 -34.93
C ILE A 100 -17.57 36.93 -35.47
N TRP A 101 -17.78 35.67 -35.07
CA TRP A 101 -18.95 34.90 -35.45
C TRP A 101 -20.25 35.56 -34.97
N LEU A 102 -20.28 36.09 -33.75
CA LEU A 102 -21.46 36.75 -33.19
C LEU A 102 -21.76 38.09 -33.88
N LEU A 103 -20.71 38.83 -34.30
CA LEU A 103 -20.85 40.07 -35.07
C LEU A 103 -21.23 39.83 -36.54
N CYS A 104 -20.77 38.72 -37.15
CA CYS A 104 -21.13 38.33 -38.51
C CYS A 104 -22.40 37.49 -38.59
N ARG A 105 -22.97 37.09 -37.45
CA ARG A 105 -24.23 36.36 -37.41
C ARG A 105 -25.36 37.32 -37.73
N GLU A 106 -25.88 37.21 -38.94
CA GLU A 106 -27.10 37.90 -39.32
C GLU A 106 -28.25 37.44 -38.39
N PRO A 107 -29.06 38.38 -37.87
CA PRO A 107 -30.27 37.98 -37.17
C PRO A 107 -31.17 37.25 -38.16
N THR A 108 -31.50 36.00 -37.88
CA THR A 108 -32.56 35.28 -38.59
C THR A 108 -33.85 36.07 -38.38
N THR A 109 -34.22 36.88 -39.38
CA THR A 109 -35.55 37.47 -39.50
C THR A 109 -36.56 36.35 -39.71
N GLU A 110 -37.64 36.39 -38.92
CA GLU A 110 -38.81 35.50 -38.97
C GLU A 110 -39.35 35.23 -40.37
#